data_AF-A0A8I0B587-F1
#
_entry.id   AF-A0A8I0B587-F1
#
_cell.length_a   1.000
_cell.length_b   1.000
_cell.length_c   1.000
_cell.angle_alpha   90.00
_cell.angle_beta   90.00
_cell.angle_gamma   90.00
#
_symmetry.space_group_name_H-M   'P 1'
#
loop_
_entity.id
_entity.type
_entity.pdbx_description
1 polymer ?
#
loop_
_entity_poly.entity_id
_entity_poly.type
_entity_poly.pdbx_seq_one_letter_code
_entity_poly.pdbx_strand_id
1 'polypeptide(L)'
;MLSSSEIRAKVFLTILGKFQWSEPQRHEAIREYLLVTLPNITPDAATRLAELVPALMPKLYEKWISAFVDRLLETIPDAQLQVLVSGGEENDAALCLVFLMFLESARMEAQMEADLREYAAAHATDPDMGDLVAQYLRAKVAELAREARGTVQ
;
A
#
# COMPACT_ATOMS: atom_id res chain seq x y z
N MET A 1 10.46 -7.76 28.38
CA MET A 1 10.98 -7.45 27.02
C MET A 1 10.49 -8.53 26.09
N LEU A 2 10.09 -8.15 24.89
CA LEU A 2 9.59 -9.07 23.87
C LEU A 2 10.76 -9.73 23.13
N SER A 3 10.61 -10.99 22.74
CA SER A 3 11.51 -11.68 21.81
C SER A 3 11.40 -11.09 20.40
N SER A 4 12.41 -11.30 19.55
CA SER A 4 12.36 -10.83 18.15
C SER A 4 11.17 -11.38 17.37
N SER A 5 10.71 -12.61 17.67
CA SER A 5 9.48 -13.17 17.08
C SER A 5 8.22 -12.45 17.54
N GLU A 6 8.15 -12.04 18.80
CA GLU A 6 7.02 -11.27 19.33
C GLU A 6 7.02 -9.83 18.79
N ILE A 7 8.20 -9.20 18.67
CA ILE A 7 8.35 -7.90 18.01
C ILE A 7 7.87 -8.00 16.55
N ARG A 8 8.33 -9.03 15.81
CA ARG A 8 7.89 -9.28 14.43
C ARG A 8 6.37 -9.34 14.34
N ALA A 9 5.76 -10.20 15.15
CA ALA A 9 4.31 -10.40 15.14
C ALA A 9 3.57 -9.10 15.49
N LYS A 10 4.06 -8.35 16.48
CA LYS A 10 3.44 -7.09 16.91
C LYS A 10 3.49 -6.03 15.81
N VAL A 11 4.66 -5.79 15.21
CA VAL A 11 4.80 -4.83 14.10
C VAL A 11 3.90 -5.24 12.92
N PHE A 12 3.93 -6.53 12.57
CA PHE A 12 3.13 -7.07 11.48
C PHE A 12 1.63 -6.82 11.71
N LEU A 13 1.11 -7.15 12.90
CA LEU A 13 -0.30 -6.98 13.23
C LEU A 13 -0.70 -5.51 13.36
N THR A 14 0.16 -4.65 13.90
CA THR A 14 -0.09 -3.20 13.97
C THR A 14 -0.27 -2.62 12.57
N ILE A 15 0.64 -2.92 11.65
CA ILE A 15 0.56 -2.41 10.27
C ILE A 15 -0.63 -3.06 9.56
N LEU A 16 -0.76 -4.39 9.60
CA LEU A 16 -1.86 -5.08 8.94
C LEU A 16 -3.22 -4.55 9.42
N GLY A 17 -3.41 -4.33 10.72
CA GLY A 17 -4.66 -3.80 11.28
C GLY A 17 -4.97 -2.36 10.85
N LYS A 18 -3.96 -1.54 10.57
CA LYS A 18 -4.16 -0.16 10.08
C LYS A 18 -4.45 -0.10 8.58
N PHE A 19 -3.93 -1.07 7.82
CA PHE A 19 -4.13 -1.16 6.36
C PHE A 19 -5.24 -2.14 5.95
N GLN A 20 -5.77 -2.97 6.87
CA GLN A 20 -6.98 -3.75 6.63
C GLN A 20 -8.21 -2.85 6.70
N TRP A 21 -8.58 -2.27 5.57
CA TRP A 21 -9.83 -1.54 5.44
C TRP A 21 -10.93 -2.47 4.96
N SER A 22 -12.15 -2.24 5.47
CA SER A 22 -13.33 -2.77 4.81
C SER A 22 -13.43 -2.16 3.41
N GLU A 23 -14.02 -2.89 2.48
CA GLU A 23 -14.23 -2.41 1.11
C GLU A 23 -14.93 -1.03 1.04
N PRO A 24 -15.97 -0.74 1.85
CA PRO A 24 -16.56 0.61 1.90
C PRO A 24 -15.58 1.70 2.35
N GLN A 25 -14.79 1.45 3.41
CA GLN A 25 -13.79 2.41 3.90
C GLN A 25 -12.70 2.68 2.85
N ARG A 26 -12.31 1.64 2.10
CA ARG A 26 -11.36 1.76 1.00
C ARG A 26 -11.91 2.64 -0.13
N HIS A 27 -13.13 2.37 -0.58
CA HIS A 27 -13.74 3.16 -1.64
C HIS A 27 -13.90 4.62 -1.23
N GLU A 28 -14.31 4.87 0.01
CA GLU A 28 -14.42 6.22 0.56
C GLU A 28 -13.07 6.96 0.56
N ALA A 29 -12.02 6.34 1.11
CA ALA A 29 -10.70 6.95 1.16
C ALA A 29 -10.12 7.23 -0.25
N ILE A 30 -10.32 6.32 -1.21
CA ILE A 30 -9.89 6.53 -2.60
C ILE A 30 -10.68 7.66 -3.25
N ARG A 31 -12.00 7.70 -3.05
CA ARG A 31 -12.87 8.78 -3.56
C ARG A 31 -12.39 10.13 -3.05
N GLU A 32 -12.14 10.25 -1.75
CA GLU A 32 -11.65 11.49 -1.13
C GLU A 32 -10.27 11.90 -1.67
N TYR A 33 -9.35 10.95 -1.77
CA TYR A 33 -8.04 11.19 -2.37
C TYR A 33 -8.17 11.72 -3.81
N LEU A 34 -9.01 11.10 -4.65
CA LEU A 34 -9.22 11.52 -6.03
C LEU A 34 -9.82 12.93 -6.11
N LEU A 35 -10.76 13.27 -5.24
CA LEU A 35 -11.37 14.62 -5.18
C LEU A 35 -10.35 15.71 -4.79
N VAL A 36 -9.34 15.36 -4.00
CA VAL A 36 -8.28 16.29 -3.58
C VAL A 36 -7.17 16.38 -4.64
N THR A 37 -6.84 15.28 -5.29
CA THR A 37 -5.66 15.19 -6.17
C THR A 37 -5.94 15.45 -7.65
N LEU A 38 -7.17 15.23 -8.12
CA LEU A 38 -7.54 15.42 -9.52
C LEU A 38 -8.39 16.70 -9.69
N PRO A 39 -7.83 17.80 -10.21
CA PRO A 39 -8.60 18.99 -10.48
C PRO A 39 -9.66 18.70 -11.55
N ASN A 40 -10.90 19.13 -11.29
CA ASN A 40 -12.08 18.96 -12.15
C ASN A 40 -12.71 17.56 -12.22
N ILE A 41 -12.36 16.63 -11.33
CA ILE A 41 -13.13 15.38 -11.22
C ILE A 41 -14.48 15.64 -10.54
N THR A 42 -15.55 15.02 -11.04
CA THR A 42 -16.86 15.06 -10.38
C THR A 42 -16.95 14.01 -9.26
N PRO A 43 -17.75 14.23 -8.21
CA PRO A 43 -17.98 13.23 -7.15
C PRO A 43 -18.43 11.86 -7.69
N ASP A 44 -19.28 11.85 -8.71
CA ASP A 44 -19.75 10.61 -9.35
C ASP A 44 -18.61 9.87 -10.08
N ALA A 45 -17.74 10.61 -10.79
CA ALA A 45 -16.58 10.03 -11.46
C ALA A 45 -15.55 9.48 -10.45
N ALA A 46 -15.31 10.22 -9.36
CA ALA A 46 -14.43 9.76 -8.27
C ALA A 46 -14.95 8.49 -7.61
N THR A 47 -16.28 8.39 -7.40
CA THR A 47 -16.92 7.19 -6.84
C THR A 47 -16.76 5.99 -7.76
N ARG A 48 -17.09 6.14 -9.05
CA ARG A 48 -16.91 5.06 -10.04
C ARG A 48 -15.47 4.61 -10.16
N LEU A 49 -14.52 5.54 -10.14
CA LEU A 49 -13.09 5.19 -10.16
C LEU A 49 -12.65 4.45 -8.89
N ALA A 50 -13.16 4.85 -7.72
CA ALA A 50 -12.86 4.16 -6.46
C ALA A 50 -13.38 2.71 -6.45
N GLU A 51 -14.55 2.45 -7.03
CA GLU A 51 -15.13 1.10 -7.19
C GLU A 51 -14.32 0.22 -8.15
N LEU A 52 -13.63 0.81 -9.14
CA LEU A 52 -12.76 0.08 -10.06
C LEU A 52 -11.41 -0.30 -9.44
N VAL A 53 -11.04 0.30 -8.31
CA VAL A 53 -9.81 -0.08 -7.61
C VAL A 53 -10.06 -1.41 -6.90
N PRO A 54 -9.34 -2.48 -7.28
CA PRO A 54 -9.53 -3.79 -6.68
C PRO A 54 -9.27 -3.75 -5.18
N ALA A 55 -9.84 -4.73 -4.48
CA ALA A 55 -9.54 -4.92 -3.08
C ALA A 55 -8.04 -5.08 -2.84
N LEU A 56 -7.61 -4.60 -1.67
CA LEU A 56 -6.27 -4.82 -1.15
C LEU A 56 -5.96 -6.30 -1.30
N MET A 57 -4.94 -6.62 -2.10
CA MET A 57 -4.50 -8.00 -2.33
C MET A 57 -3.83 -8.47 -1.03
N PRO A 58 -4.51 -9.22 -0.14
CA PRO A 58 -4.06 -9.36 1.25
C PRO A 58 -2.67 -10.00 1.30
N LYS A 59 -2.45 -10.98 0.42
CA LYS A 59 -1.16 -11.68 0.28
C LYS A 59 0.00 -10.77 -0.15
N LEU A 60 -0.24 -9.75 -0.98
CA LEU A 60 0.80 -8.80 -1.36
C LEU A 60 1.16 -7.89 -0.19
N TYR A 61 0.17 -7.40 0.55
CA TYR A 61 0.42 -6.61 1.76
C TYR A 61 1.14 -7.44 2.82
N GLU A 62 0.73 -8.69 3.07
CA GLU A 62 1.45 -9.59 3.98
C GLU A 62 2.91 -9.78 3.56
N LYS A 63 3.18 -9.95 2.26
CA LYS A 63 4.54 -10.07 1.71
C LYS A 63 5.36 -8.80 1.97
N TRP A 64 4.81 -7.63 1.67
CA TRP A 64 5.50 -6.35 1.81
C TRP A 64 5.72 -5.95 3.27
N ILE A 65 4.73 -6.18 4.13
CA ILE A 65 4.86 -6.00 5.57
C ILE A 65 5.95 -6.92 6.11
N SER A 66 5.98 -8.19 5.69
CA SER A 66 7.04 -9.12 6.11
C SER A 66 8.43 -8.62 5.72
N ALA A 67 8.61 -8.19 4.46
CA ALA A 67 9.88 -7.63 4.00
C ALA A 67 10.29 -6.36 4.76
N PHE A 68 9.32 -5.53 5.13
CA PHE A 68 9.55 -4.37 5.98
C PHE A 68 10.02 -4.80 7.38
N VAL A 69 9.32 -5.72 8.02
CA VAL A 69 9.66 -6.17 9.38
C VAL A 69 11.03 -6.83 9.41
N ASP A 70 11.37 -7.65 8.41
CA ASP A 70 12.71 -8.22 8.26
C ASP A 70 13.76 -7.11 8.27
N ARG A 71 13.54 -6.09 7.44
CA ARG A 71 14.49 -4.98 7.32
C ARG A 71 14.58 -4.15 8.60
N LEU A 72 13.46 -3.94 9.27
CA LEU A 72 13.39 -3.20 10.53
C LEU A 72 14.21 -3.92 11.62
N LEU A 73 14.03 -5.23 11.76
CA LEU A 73 14.75 -6.05 12.74
C LEU A 73 16.26 -6.15 12.44
N GLU A 74 16.65 -6.12 11.17
CA GLU A 74 18.07 -6.12 10.76
C GLU A 74 18.79 -4.80 11.06
N THR A 75 18.07 -3.69 11.07
CA THR A 75 18.67 -2.35 11.02
C THR A 75 18.57 -1.58 12.33
N ILE A 76 17.54 -1.86 13.14
CA ILE A 76 17.27 -1.13 14.37
C ILE A 76 17.75 -1.94 15.59
N PRO A 77 18.52 -1.35 16.52
CA PRO A 77 18.90 -2.00 17.76
C PRO A 77 17.69 -2.46 18.59
N ASP A 78 17.80 -3.62 19.25
CA ASP A 78 16.70 -4.22 20.03
C ASP A 78 16.08 -3.24 21.04
N ALA A 79 16.91 -2.49 21.78
CA ALA A 79 16.41 -1.52 22.76
C ALA A 79 15.47 -0.46 22.16
N GLN A 80 15.72 -0.02 20.92
CA GLN A 80 14.86 0.94 20.21
C GLN A 80 13.59 0.25 19.69
N LEU A 81 13.71 -0.99 19.22
CA LEU A 81 12.55 -1.80 18.82
C LEU A 81 11.59 -2.02 19.99
N GLN A 82 12.09 -2.33 21.19
CA GLN A 82 11.27 -2.50 22.40
C GLN A 82 10.45 -1.24 22.71
N VAL A 83 11.02 -0.06 22.53
CA VAL A 83 10.32 1.23 22.72
C VAL A 83 9.26 1.40 21.64
N LEU A 84 9.62 1.18 20.37
CA LEU A 84 8.73 1.33 19.24
C LEU A 84 7.51 0.39 19.33
N VAL A 85 7.69 -0.82 19.84
CA VAL A 85 6.59 -1.78 20.04
C VAL A 85 6.00 -1.76 21.44
N SER A 86 6.34 -0.78 22.29
CA SER A 86 5.76 -0.68 23.63
C SER A 86 4.25 -0.38 23.61
N GLY A 87 3.73 0.06 22.46
CA GLY A 87 2.33 0.40 22.24
C GLY A 87 2.09 1.92 22.32
N GLY A 88 0.83 2.33 22.17
CA GLY A 88 0.42 3.73 22.11
C GLY A 88 0.23 4.21 20.68
N GLU A 89 -0.76 5.07 20.48
CA GLU A 89 -1.20 5.51 19.14
C GLU A 89 -0.08 6.20 18.35
N GLU A 90 0.79 6.96 19.03
CA GLU A 90 1.92 7.64 18.41
C GLU A 90 2.95 6.66 17.84
N ASN A 91 3.25 5.59 18.57
CA ASN A 91 4.19 4.56 18.14
C ASN A 91 3.62 3.75 16.98
N ASP A 92 2.33 3.41 17.04
CA ASP A 92 1.65 2.72 15.94
C ASP A 92 1.60 3.59 14.68
N ALA A 93 1.33 4.89 14.82
CA ALA A 93 1.35 5.84 13.72
C ALA A 93 2.75 6.00 13.13
N ALA A 94 3.79 6.08 13.97
CA ALA A 94 5.18 6.13 13.54
C ALA A 94 5.57 4.85 12.77
N LEU A 95 5.17 3.67 13.25
CA LEU A 95 5.38 2.40 12.54
C LEU A 95 4.73 2.41 11.15
N CYS A 96 3.49 2.90 11.05
CA CYS A 96 2.79 3.00 9.77
C CYS A 96 3.46 4.00 8.82
N LEU A 97 3.91 5.14 9.33
CA LEU A 97 4.63 6.13 8.53
C LEU A 97 5.95 5.58 7.99
N VAL A 98 6.74 4.92 8.83
CA VAL A 98 8.01 4.32 8.40
C VAL A 98 7.78 3.18 7.41
N PHE A 99 6.69 2.41 7.56
CA PHE A 99 6.28 1.44 6.55
C PHE A 99 5.93 2.10 5.21
N LEU A 100 5.17 3.19 5.21
CA LEU A 100 4.87 3.95 3.97
C LEU A 100 6.16 4.44 3.30
N MET A 101 7.07 5.05 4.07
CA MET A 101 8.37 5.50 3.55
C MET A 101 9.21 4.33 3.01
N PHE A 102 9.10 3.14 3.61
CA PHE A 102 9.77 1.95 3.09
C PHE A 102 9.20 1.51 1.73
N LEU A 103 7.88 1.57 1.55
CA LEU A 103 7.23 1.29 0.27
C LEU A 103 7.66 2.28 -0.83
N GLU A 104 7.91 3.53 -0.47
CA GLU A 104 8.39 4.59 -1.38
C GLU A 104 9.88 4.47 -1.74
N SER A 105 10.62 3.52 -1.15
CA SER A 105 12.01 3.32 -1.55
C SER A 105 12.10 2.77 -2.98
N ALA A 106 13.04 3.26 -3.79
CA ALA A 106 13.21 2.82 -5.18
C ALA A 106 13.35 1.29 -5.34
N ARG A 107 13.96 0.63 -4.35
CA ARG A 107 14.05 -0.84 -4.30
C ARG A 107 12.66 -1.47 -4.14
N MET A 108 11.86 -0.96 -3.21
CA MET A 108 10.55 -1.52 -2.93
C MET A 108 9.56 -1.19 -4.05
N GLU A 109 9.65 -0.01 -4.67
CA GLU A 109 8.87 0.36 -5.86
C GLU A 109 9.05 -0.67 -6.99
N ALA A 110 10.31 -1.01 -7.32
CA ALA A 110 10.61 -2.04 -8.31
C ALA A 110 10.09 -3.44 -7.91
N GLN A 111 10.17 -3.80 -6.62
CA GLN A 111 9.65 -5.07 -6.12
C GLN A 111 8.12 -5.13 -6.19
N MET A 112 7.42 -4.06 -5.80
CA MET A 112 5.96 -3.98 -5.88
C MET A 112 5.49 -4.08 -7.33
N GLU A 113 6.17 -3.43 -8.27
CA GLU A 113 5.84 -3.55 -9.70
C GLU A 113 5.97 -5.00 -10.19
N ALA A 114 7.06 -5.69 -9.81
CA ALA A 114 7.26 -7.09 -10.15
C ALA A 114 6.20 -8.00 -9.52
N ASP A 115 5.88 -7.79 -8.24
CA ASP A 115 4.86 -8.54 -7.51
C ASP A 115 3.46 -8.36 -8.10
N LEU A 116 3.11 -7.14 -8.50
CA LEU A 116 1.85 -6.84 -9.17
C LEU A 116 1.75 -7.52 -10.52
N ARG A 117 2.85 -7.54 -11.29
CA ARG A 117 2.92 -8.23 -12.58
C ARG A 117 2.77 -9.74 -12.42
N GLU A 118 3.46 -10.33 -11.45
CA GLU A 118 3.36 -11.74 -11.11
C GLU A 118 1.95 -12.11 -10.67
N TYR A 119 1.36 -11.30 -9.78
CA TYR A 119 0.00 -11.49 -9.31
C TYR A 119 -1.00 -11.44 -10.48
N ALA A 120 -0.89 -10.44 -11.35
CA ALA A 120 -1.75 -10.31 -12.53
C ALA A 120 -1.61 -11.50 -13.48
N ALA A 121 -0.39 -11.99 -13.72
CA ALA A 121 -0.15 -13.17 -14.55
C ALA A 121 -0.77 -14.45 -13.95
N ALA A 122 -0.65 -14.62 -12.63
CA ALA A 122 -1.21 -15.77 -11.92
C ALA A 122 -2.74 -15.79 -11.88
N HIS A 123 -3.38 -14.62 -11.98
CA HIS A 123 -4.84 -14.45 -11.96
C HIS A 123 -5.41 -14.06 -13.33
N ALA A 124 -4.62 -14.15 -14.41
CA ALA A 124 -5.06 -13.82 -15.77
C ALA A 124 -6.12 -14.78 -16.32
N THR A 125 -6.24 -15.98 -15.75
CA THR A 125 -7.30 -16.95 -16.02
C THR A 125 -8.57 -16.72 -15.21
N ASP A 126 -8.58 -15.75 -14.29
CA ASP A 126 -9.77 -15.30 -13.58
C ASP A 126 -10.50 -14.26 -14.45
N PRO A 127 -11.69 -14.57 -15.02
CA PRO A 127 -12.30 -13.79 -16.10
C PRO A 127 -12.58 -12.31 -15.78
N ASP A 128 -12.67 -11.94 -14.50
CA ASP A 128 -13.13 -10.62 -14.07
C ASP A 128 -12.02 -9.69 -13.52
N MET A 129 -10.88 -10.20 -13.06
CA MET A 129 -9.98 -9.41 -12.20
C MET A 129 -8.56 -9.20 -12.75
N GLY A 130 -7.96 -10.19 -13.42
CA GLY A 130 -6.54 -10.10 -13.81
C GLY A 130 -6.27 -9.05 -14.90
N ASP A 131 -7.12 -9.01 -15.93
CA ASP A 131 -6.93 -8.13 -17.07
C ASP A 131 -7.37 -6.69 -16.76
N LEU A 132 -8.45 -6.52 -16.00
CA LEU A 132 -8.99 -5.21 -15.61
C LEU A 132 -8.03 -4.44 -14.69
N VAL A 133 -7.44 -5.09 -13.69
CA VAL A 133 -6.49 -4.45 -12.76
C VAL A 133 -5.20 -4.05 -13.46
N ALA A 134 -4.68 -4.94 -14.32
CA ALA A 134 -3.45 -4.66 -15.06
C ALA A 134 -3.65 -3.56 -16.11
N GLN A 135 -4.83 -3.47 -16.72
CA GLN A 135 -5.19 -2.38 -17.63
C GLN A 135 -5.45 -1.06 -16.87
N TYR A 136 -6.11 -1.11 -15.72
CA TYR A 136 -6.38 0.06 -14.87
C TYR A 136 -5.08 0.70 -14.34
N LEU A 137 -4.17 -0.11 -13.78
CA LEU A 137 -2.86 0.36 -13.32
C LEU A 137 -2.03 0.95 -14.46
N ARG A 138 -2.00 0.28 -15.62
CA ARG A 138 -1.31 0.79 -16.82
C ARG A 138 -1.91 2.11 -17.33
N ALA A 139 -3.24 2.23 -17.34
CA ALA A 139 -3.93 3.45 -17.75
C ALA A 139 -3.65 4.61 -16.78
N LYS A 140 -3.70 4.37 -15.47
CA LYS A 140 -3.42 5.40 -14.46
C LYS A 140 -1.97 5.87 -14.45
N VAL A 141 -1.02 4.95 -14.58
CA VAL A 141 0.41 5.31 -14.73
C VAL A 141 0.64 6.09 -16.02
N ALA A 142 0.01 5.71 -17.13
CA ALA A 142 0.10 6.43 -18.39
C ALA A 142 -0.53 7.83 -18.32
N GLU A 143 -1.62 7.98 -17.56
CA GLU A 143 -2.31 9.25 -17.32
C GLU A 143 -1.46 10.20 -16.46
N LEU A 144 -0.98 9.75 -15.30
CA LEU A 144 -0.08 10.51 -14.43
C LEU A 144 1.21 10.92 -15.17
N ALA A 145 1.75 10.03 -16.01
CA ALA A 145 2.93 10.34 -16.83
C ALA A 145 2.64 11.34 -17.97
N ARG A 146 1.39 11.49 -18.43
CA ARG A 146 1.02 12.59 -19.36
C ARG A 146 0.90 13.91 -18.62
N GLU A 147 0.31 13.91 -17.43
CA GLU A 147 0.11 15.12 -16.62
C GLU A 147 1.44 15.72 -16.14
N ALA A 148 2.39 14.88 -15.73
CA ALA A 148 3.76 15.29 -15.41
C ALA A 148 4.55 15.84 -16.61
N ARG A 149 4.15 15.49 -17.84
CA ARG A 149 4.74 16.01 -19.09
C ARG A 149 4.00 17.23 -19.64
N GLY A 150 2.79 17.51 -19.16
CA GLY A 150 1.96 18.65 -19.55
C GLY A 150 2.18 19.93 -18.73
N THR A 151 2.98 19.88 -17.66
CA THR A 151 3.29 21.01 -16.77
C THR A 151 4.61 21.74 -17.10
N VAL A 152 5.05 21.68 -18.36
CA VAL A 152 6.04 22.62 -18.90
C VAL A 152 5.46 23.28 -20.15
N GLN A 153 4.64 24.30 -19.94
CA GLN A 153 4.44 25.42 -20.86
C GLN A 153 4.13 26.69 -20.06
#